data_AF-A0A8C3CIS7-F1
#
_entry.id   AF-A0A8C3CIS7-F1
#
_cell.length_a   1.000
_cell.length_b   1.000
_cell.length_c   1.000
_cell.angle_alpha   90.00
_cell.angle_beta   90.00
_cell.angle_gamma   90.00
#
_symmetry.space_group_name_H-M   'P 1'
#
loop_
_entity.id
_entity.type
_entity.pdbx_description
1 polymer ?
#
loop_
_entity_poly.entity_id
_entity_poly.type
_entity_poly.pdbx_seq_one_letter_code
_entity_poly.pdbx_strand_id
1 'polypeptide(L)'
;MAPLGPKAHQDSTANCTPMGLLGPKAHQDSFGGAPGQWARYGRWAPGAGGQLSFSLKTNVSRALLLYLDDGGNCDFLELLVAEGRLRLRFAIACAEPATVAPPAAVSDGRWHAVRLTRNARETALAVDGEARAGAVRSKRAEMAVASDLFVGGIPPDVRLSALTLSTVKYEAPFRGWLADLRVGDAPAALLGAQGVRGEEEEEERCARHPPCAHGGRCTLRRGEPRCDCAGTGYRGPFCEEGRPEYVATFGGREFFCYDLSHSPIQSSADELTLSFRTRQRHGLLLHTGRAADYVNLSLKAGAVWLVINLGSGAFEALVEPVNGKFNDDGWHDVRVTRNLRQVRAGGATGGDWGHLGTLRGTWGHLGTLRDTGHLGALGDSWGHLGALGDSWGHLGALGDT
;
A
#
# COMPACT_ATOMS: atom_id res chain seq x y z
N MET A 1 65.96 -34.81 4.94
CA MET A 1 65.31 -35.34 6.15
C MET A 1 63.96 -34.66 6.27
N ALA A 2 62.90 -35.45 6.42
CA ALA A 2 61.48 -35.06 6.53
C ALA A 2 61.19 -34.29 7.84
N PRO A 3 59.94 -33.84 8.16
CA PRO A 3 58.67 -33.92 7.41
C PRO A 3 57.79 -32.63 7.43
N LEU A 4 56.70 -32.71 6.66
CA LEU A 4 55.49 -31.88 6.69
C LEU A 4 54.60 -32.18 7.93
N GLY A 5 53.91 -31.16 8.45
CA GLY A 5 52.87 -31.22 9.49
C GLY A 5 52.03 -29.93 9.52
N PRO A 6 50.79 -29.93 10.04
CA PRO A 6 49.58 -29.67 9.24
C PRO A 6 49.04 -28.23 9.24
N LYS A 7 48.28 -27.91 8.18
CA LYS A 7 47.44 -26.72 8.03
C LYS A 7 46.34 -26.71 9.11
N ALA A 8 46.31 -25.65 9.91
CA ALA A 8 45.18 -25.30 10.77
C ALA A 8 44.46 -24.07 10.21
N HIS A 9 43.13 -24.18 10.17
CA HIS A 9 42.18 -23.18 9.69
C HIS A 9 42.42 -21.78 10.32
N GLN A 10 42.44 -20.77 9.46
CA GLN A 10 42.50 -19.36 9.84
C GLN A 10 41.06 -18.82 9.82
N ASP A 11 40.39 -18.88 10.98
CA ASP A 11 39.15 -18.14 11.20
C ASP A 11 39.53 -16.69 11.57
N SER A 12 39.08 -15.76 10.73
CA SER A 12 39.29 -14.32 10.89
C SER A 12 38.46 -13.82 12.08
N THR A 13 39.08 -13.69 13.24
CA THR A 13 38.55 -12.91 14.37
C THR A 13 38.58 -11.42 14.03
N ALA A 14 37.46 -10.93 13.47
CA ALA A 14 37.19 -9.51 13.41
C ALA A 14 36.89 -9.00 14.84
N ASN A 15 37.75 -8.10 15.28
CA ASN A 15 37.75 -7.44 16.57
C ASN A 15 36.54 -6.48 16.66
N CYS A 16 35.49 -6.86 17.39
CA CYS A 16 34.38 -5.95 17.72
C CYS A 16 34.61 -5.33 19.09
N THR A 17 34.92 -4.04 19.11
CA THR A 17 34.80 -3.19 20.30
C THR A 17 33.33 -3.10 20.74
N PRO A 18 33.03 -3.11 22.06
CA PRO A 18 31.66 -3.02 22.53
C PRO A 18 31.13 -1.59 22.32
N MET A 19 30.16 -1.46 21.42
CA MET A 19 29.29 -0.27 21.36
C MET A 19 28.58 -0.13 22.71
N GLY A 20 28.66 1.07 23.26
CA GLY A 20 28.17 1.41 24.58
C GLY A 20 26.71 1.02 24.79
N LEU A 21 26.44 0.54 26.00
CA LEU A 21 25.12 0.34 26.58
C LEU A 21 24.33 1.65 26.54
N LEU A 22 23.53 1.84 25.49
CA LEU A 22 22.34 2.66 25.56
C LEU A 22 21.31 1.84 26.35
N GLY A 23 20.86 2.36 27.48
CA GLY A 23 19.79 1.76 28.26
C GLY A 23 18.52 1.52 27.41
N PRO A 24 17.63 0.61 27.81
CA PRO A 24 16.43 0.30 27.04
C PRO A 24 15.63 1.58 26.84
N LYS A 25 15.46 2.00 25.58
CA LYS A 25 14.55 3.08 25.22
C LYS A 25 13.15 2.71 25.73
N ALA A 26 12.48 3.66 26.39
CA ALA A 26 11.13 3.45 26.87
C ALA A 26 10.20 3.11 25.69
N HIS A 27 9.53 1.96 25.75
CA HIS A 27 8.60 1.52 24.73
C HIS A 27 7.41 2.48 24.67
N GLN A 28 7.08 2.97 23.46
CA GLN A 28 5.93 3.82 23.20
C GLN A 28 5.03 3.15 22.15
N ASP A 29 3.76 2.99 22.53
CA ASP A 29 2.72 2.33 21.76
C ASP A 29 1.74 3.37 21.19
N SER A 30 1.56 3.37 19.87
CA SER A 30 0.61 4.23 19.17
C SER A 30 -0.64 3.45 18.76
N PHE A 31 -1.78 3.86 19.31
CA PHE A 31 -3.08 3.27 19.03
C PHE A 31 -3.84 4.13 18.03
N GLY A 32 -4.18 3.54 16.87
CA GLY A 32 -4.88 4.25 15.79
C GLY A 32 -6.38 4.40 16.02
N GLY A 33 -6.96 3.64 16.96
CA GLY A 33 -8.41 3.54 17.16
C GLY A 33 -9.08 2.59 16.17
N ALA A 34 -8.34 1.65 15.56
CA ALA A 34 -8.90 0.69 14.63
C ALA A 34 -9.76 -0.36 15.36
N PRO A 35 -10.89 -0.82 14.78
CA PRO A 35 -11.66 -1.92 15.34
C PRO A 35 -10.79 -3.18 15.54
N GLY A 36 -10.90 -3.81 16.70
CA GLY A 36 -10.15 -5.03 17.02
C GLY A 36 -8.65 -4.83 17.25
N GLN A 37 -8.18 -3.58 17.41
CA GLN A 37 -6.81 -3.35 17.88
C GLN A 37 -6.67 -3.74 19.37
N TRP A 38 -5.47 -4.14 19.79
CA TRP A 38 -5.15 -4.39 21.19
C TRP A 38 -3.63 -4.56 21.34
N ALA A 39 -3.11 -4.27 22.54
CA ALA A 39 -1.82 -4.74 23.00
C ALA A 39 -2.02 -5.58 24.26
N ARG A 40 -1.22 -6.64 24.41
CA ARG A 40 -1.30 -7.60 25.50
C ARG A 40 0.03 -7.66 26.23
N TYR A 41 0.01 -7.43 27.54
CA TYR A 41 1.19 -7.45 28.39
C TYR A 41 1.06 -8.52 29.46
N GLY A 42 2.21 -8.89 30.04
CA GLY A 42 2.29 -9.80 31.17
C GLY A 42 1.33 -9.44 32.29
N ARG A 43 0.74 -10.47 32.89
CA ARG A 43 -0.23 -10.35 33.97
C ARG A 43 0.26 -9.47 35.12
N TRP A 44 -0.55 -8.51 35.54
CA TRP A 44 -0.37 -7.78 36.81
C TRP A 44 -0.95 -8.59 37.97
N ALA A 45 -0.21 -9.62 38.40
CA ALA A 45 -0.65 -10.55 39.45
C ALA A 45 -0.62 -9.94 40.86
N PRO A 46 -1.38 -10.50 41.82
CA PRO A 46 -1.22 -10.19 43.24
C PRO A 46 0.23 -10.40 43.69
N GLY A 47 0.82 -9.42 44.38
CA GLY A 47 2.22 -9.47 44.83
C GLY A 47 3.26 -8.96 43.82
N ALA A 48 2.90 -8.73 42.55
CA ALA A 48 3.80 -8.22 41.50
C ALA A 48 4.09 -6.70 41.61
N GLY A 49 4.20 -6.16 42.82
CA GLY A 49 4.59 -4.77 43.05
C GLY A 49 3.46 -3.74 43.12
N GLY A 50 2.21 -4.14 43.41
CA GLY A 50 1.09 -3.28 43.92
C GLY A 50 0.66 -2.08 43.07
N GLN A 51 1.41 -1.73 42.03
CA GLN A 51 1.33 -0.49 41.27
C GLN A 51 1.50 -0.78 39.78
N LEU A 52 0.75 -0.06 38.98
CA LEU A 52 0.89 0.01 37.53
C LEU A 52 0.97 1.48 37.13
N SER A 53 1.93 1.86 36.29
CA SER A 53 2.11 3.26 35.86
C SER A 53 2.44 3.38 34.39
N PHE A 54 2.01 4.47 33.77
CA PHE A 54 2.28 4.80 32.37
C PHE A 54 2.02 6.29 32.11
N SER A 55 2.50 6.78 30.97
CA SER A 55 2.12 8.08 30.43
C SER A 55 1.13 7.92 29.27
N LEU A 56 0.11 8.77 29.24
CA LEU A 56 -1.00 8.74 28.29
C LEU A 56 -1.07 10.06 27.52
N LYS A 57 -1.31 10.02 26.21
CA LYS A 57 -1.70 11.19 25.42
C LYS A 57 -2.87 10.85 24.52
N THR A 58 -3.97 11.60 24.60
CA THR A 58 -5.16 11.36 23.78
C THR A 58 -5.98 12.63 23.59
N ASN A 59 -6.82 12.64 22.54
CA ASN A 59 -7.85 13.63 22.31
C ASN A 59 -9.26 13.00 22.23
N VAL A 60 -9.39 11.70 22.53
CA VAL A 60 -10.70 11.03 22.53
C VAL A 60 -11.39 11.20 23.88
N SER A 61 -12.71 11.37 23.83
CA SER A 61 -13.53 11.53 25.04
C SER A 61 -14.11 10.22 25.57
N ARG A 62 -14.08 9.14 24.78
CA ARG A 62 -14.54 7.81 25.17
C ARG A 62 -13.67 6.71 24.56
N ALA A 63 -13.11 5.82 25.38
CA ALA A 63 -12.38 4.64 24.92
C ALA A 63 -12.04 3.67 26.06
N LEU A 64 -11.84 2.40 25.72
CA LEU A 64 -11.20 1.41 26.60
C LEU A 64 -9.69 1.58 26.62
N LEU A 65 -9.11 1.85 27.79
CA LEU A 65 -7.68 2.01 27.96
C LEU A 65 -7.00 0.74 28.48
N LEU A 66 -7.50 0.15 29.58
CA LEU A 66 -6.96 -1.09 30.17
C LEU A 66 -8.08 -2.05 30.56
N TYR A 67 -7.82 -3.35 30.45
CA TYR A 67 -8.67 -4.41 30.99
C TYR A 67 -7.87 -5.61 31.50
N LEU A 68 -8.28 -6.15 32.64
CA LEU A 68 -7.86 -7.46 33.15
C LEU A 68 -8.98 -8.08 33.98
N ASP A 69 -8.98 -9.41 34.11
CA ASP A 69 -9.97 -10.14 34.91
C ASP A 69 -9.47 -11.51 35.39
N ASP A 70 -10.38 -12.25 36.04
CA ASP A 70 -10.19 -13.62 36.49
C ASP A 70 -10.72 -14.68 35.50
N GLY A 71 -10.87 -14.33 34.22
CA GLY A 71 -11.22 -15.26 33.15
C GLY A 71 -12.70 -15.64 33.08
N GLY A 72 -13.60 -14.69 33.31
CA GLY A 72 -15.04 -14.90 33.15
C GLY A 72 -15.78 -15.27 34.42
N ASN A 73 -15.19 -15.03 35.59
CA ASN A 73 -15.80 -15.36 36.87
C ASN A 73 -16.39 -14.11 37.52
N CYS A 74 -15.64 -13.38 38.36
CA CYS A 74 -16.21 -12.26 39.11
C CYS A 74 -15.29 -11.06 39.37
N ASP A 75 -13.98 -11.23 39.20
CA ASP A 75 -13.00 -10.18 39.45
C ASP A 75 -12.59 -9.52 38.15
N PHE A 76 -12.69 -8.19 38.09
CA PHE A 76 -12.22 -7.43 36.94
C PHE A 76 -11.69 -6.07 37.36
N LEU A 77 -10.85 -5.50 36.50
CA LEU A 77 -10.44 -4.11 36.53
C LEU A 77 -10.50 -3.57 35.10
N GLU A 78 -11.27 -2.50 34.90
CA GLU A 78 -11.29 -1.74 33.65
C GLU A 78 -10.89 -0.28 33.91
N LEU A 79 -10.13 0.28 32.99
CA LEU A 79 -9.84 1.71 32.93
C LEU A 79 -10.32 2.26 31.60
N LEU A 80 -11.17 3.27 31.65
CA LEU A 80 -11.77 3.91 30.50
C LEU A 80 -11.39 5.39 30.47
N VAL A 81 -11.30 5.95 29.27
CA VAL A 81 -11.56 7.38 29.07
C VAL A 81 -13.06 7.54 28.95
N ALA A 82 -13.67 8.41 29.74
CA ALA A 82 -15.09 8.72 29.68
C ALA A 82 -15.32 10.19 29.97
N GLU A 83 -16.04 10.86 29.06
CA GLU A 83 -16.24 12.32 29.09
C GLU A 83 -14.89 13.08 29.18
N GLY A 84 -13.86 12.54 28.51
CA GLY A 84 -12.52 13.10 28.49
C GLY A 84 -11.70 12.94 29.77
N ARG A 85 -12.18 12.17 30.75
CA ARG A 85 -11.53 11.92 32.04
C ARG A 85 -11.28 10.44 32.22
N LEU A 86 -10.35 10.06 33.10
CA LEU A 86 -10.15 8.65 33.44
C LEU A 86 -11.20 8.17 34.44
N ARG A 87 -11.79 7.00 34.15
CA ARG A 87 -12.74 6.29 35.01
C ARG A 87 -12.27 4.86 35.18
N LEU A 88 -11.89 4.52 36.41
CA LEU A 88 -11.55 3.17 36.84
C LEU A 88 -12.79 2.49 37.41
N ARG A 89 -13.06 1.25 37.01
CA ARG A 89 -14.07 0.39 37.62
C ARG A 89 -13.47 -0.97 37.94
N PHE A 90 -13.80 -1.50 39.11
CA PHE A 90 -13.28 -2.80 39.52
C PHE A 90 -14.22 -3.51 40.50
N ALA A 91 -14.19 -4.84 40.47
CA ALA A 91 -14.96 -5.69 41.38
C ALA A 91 -14.07 -6.82 41.92
N ILE A 92 -14.37 -7.26 43.15
CA ILE A 92 -13.71 -8.41 43.80
C ILE A 92 -14.80 -9.32 44.37
N ALA A 93 -14.72 -10.60 44.09
CA ALA A 93 -15.63 -11.65 44.58
C ALA A 93 -17.10 -11.31 44.35
N CYS A 94 -17.42 -10.87 43.14
CA CYS A 94 -18.77 -10.54 42.65
C CYS A 94 -19.45 -9.39 43.42
N ALA A 95 -18.67 -8.60 44.18
CA ALA A 95 -19.18 -7.41 44.84
C ALA A 95 -19.63 -6.36 43.81
N GLU A 96 -20.49 -5.45 44.25
CA GLU A 96 -20.85 -4.28 43.45
C GLU A 96 -19.58 -3.50 43.04
N PRO A 97 -19.39 -3.21 41.74
CA PRO A 97 -18.15 -2.59 41.26
C PRO A 97 -17.94 -1.20 41.86
N ALA A 98 -16.77 -0.95 42.43
CA ALA A 98 -16.36 0.39 42.82
C ALA A 98 -15.98 1.20 41.58
N THR A 99 -16.27 2.50 41.60
CA THR A 99 -15.91 3.46 40.54
C THR A 99 -15.02 4.55 41.11
N VAL A 100 -13.91 4.83 40.44
CA VAL A 100 -12.96 5.89 40.82
C VAL A 100 -12.73 6.78 39.60
N ALA A 101 -13.00 8.08 39.75
CA ALA A 101 -12.87 9.05 38.66
C ALA A 101 -12.23 10.35 39.19
N PRO A 102 -10.91 10.52 39.02
CA PRO A 102 -10.25 11.79 39.29
C PRO A 102 -10.80 12.93 38.42
N PRO A 103 -10.77 14.18 38.92
CA PRO A 103 -11.28 15.35 38.17
C PRO A 103 -10.29 15.86 37.11
N ALA A 104 -9.16 15.21 36.87
CA ALA A 104 -8.27 15.59 35.78
C ALA A 104 -8.85 15.20 34.42
N ALA A 105 -8.92 16.15 33.49
CA ALA A 105 -9.20 15.87 32.09
C ALA A 105 -7.93 15.39 31.39
N VAL A 106 -8.03 14.35 30.57
CA VAL A 106 -6.90 13.70 29.88
C VAL A 106 -7.02 13.73 28.36
N SER A 107 -8.16 14.18 27.83
CA SER A 107 -8.44 14.24 26.39
C SER A 107 -8.05 15.58 25.76
N ASP A 108 -7.03 16.24 26.29
CA ASP A 108 -6.60 17.58 25.84
C ASP A 108 -5.43 17.54 24.84
N GLY A 109 -5.00 16.34 24.43
CA GLY A 109 -3.89 16.12 23.51
C GLY A 109 -2.51 16.26 24.13
N ARG A 110 -2.39 16.41 25.45
CA ARG A 110 -1.12 16.48 26.19
C ARG A 110 -0.81 15.16 26.89
N TRP A 111 0.43 15.05 27.36
CA TRP A 111 0.87 13.89 28.14
C TRP A 111 0.39 14.02 29.58
N HIS A 112 -0.18 12.94 30.10
CA HIS A 112 -0.62 12.80 31.48
C HIS A 112 0.04 11.59 32.12
N ALA A 113 0.53 11.74 33.35
CA ALA A 113 1.10 10.66 34.13
C ALA A 113 0.01 9.93 34.89
N VAL A 114 -0.14 8.62 34.66
CA VAL A 114 -1.18 7.79 35.26
C VAL A 114 -0.54 6.72 36.15
N ARG A 115 -1.09 6.56 37.36
CA ARG A 115 -0.67 5.54 38.31
C ARG A 115 -1.88 4.88 38.96
N LEU A 116 -1.95 3.56 38.89
CA LEU A 116 -2.92 2.72 39.60
C LEU A 116 -2.20 2.01 40.74
N THR A 117 -2.80 2.00 41.93
CA THR A 117 -2.30 1.22 43.07
C THR A 117 -3.41 0.35 43.62
N ARG A 118 -3.13 -0.95 43.81
CA ARG A 118 -4.04 -1.90 44.44
C ARG A 118 -3.56 -2.21 45.84
N ASN A 119 -4.46 -2.08 46.80
CA ASN A 119 -4.23 -2.40 48.19
C ASN A 119 -5.44 -3.15 48.76
N ALA A 120 -5.40 -4.49 48.70
CA ALA A 120 -6.50 -5.35 49.09
C ALA A 120 -7.83 -4.92 48.42
N ARG A 121 -8.81 -4.47 49.21
CA ARG A 121 -10.15 -4.06 48.73
C ARG A 121 -10.18 -2.67 48.12
N GLU A 122 -9.11 -1.90 48.29
CA GLU A 122 -8.99 -0.53 47.81
C GLU A 122 -8.14 -0.48 46.54
N THR A 123 -8.55 0.32 45.57
CA THR A 123 -7.72 0.66 44.41
C THR A 123 -7.75 2.17 44.22
N ALA A 124 -6.58 2.78 44.07
CA ALA A 124 -6.43 4.19 43.79
C ALA A 124 -5.97 4.44 42.36
N LEU A 125 -6.45 5.54 41.78
CA LEU A 125 -6.09 6.06 40.47
C LEU A 125 -5.58 7.48 40.68
N ALA A 126 -4.33 7.72 40.26
CA ALA A 126 -3.70 9.02 40.25
C ALA A 126 -3.45 9.49 38.82
N VAL A 127 -3.79 10.75 38.55
CA VAL A 127 -3.54 11.44 37.27
C VAL A 127 -2.81 12.73 37.58
N ASP A 128 -1.62 12.91 37.02
CA ASP A 128 -0.76 14.08 37.23
C ASP A 128 -0.50 14.42 38.71
N GLY A 129 -0.48 13.40 39.56
CA GLY A 129 -0.29 13.52 41.00
C GLY A 129 -1.58 13.64 41.82
N GLU A 130 -2.73 13.93 41.20
CA GLU A 130 -4.02 13.91 41.90
C GLU A 130 -4.58 12.49 42.01
N ALA A 131 -4.60 11.96 43.23
CA ALA A 131 -5.08 10.61 43.52
C ALA A 131 -6.53 10.61 44.03
N ARG A 132 -7.31 9.63 43.57
CA ARG A 132 -8.59 9.22 44.19
C ARG A 132 -8.55 7.72 44.44
N ALA A 133 -9.15 7.28 45.54
CA ALA A 133 -9.29 5.87 45.89
C ALA A 133 -10.76 5.48 46.00
N GLY A 134 -11.04 4.22 45.71
CA GLY A 134 -12.33 3.59 45.95
C GLY A 134 -12.10 2.20 46.52
N ALA A 135 -13.10 1.67 47.21
CA ALA A 135 -13.03 0.34 47.80
C ALA A 135 -14.30 -0.45 47.53
N VAL A 136 -14.14 -1.75 47.31
CA VAL A 136 -15.26 -2.68 47.12
C VAL A 136 -15.71 -3.27 48.47
N ARG A 137 -17.01 -3.53 48.59
CA ARG A 137 -17.59 -4.23 49.73
C ARG A 137 -17.58 -5.74 49.50
N SER A 138 -16.38 -6.32 49.46
CA SER A 138 -16.16 -7.74 49.15
C SER A 138 -15.79 -8.56 50.40
N LYS A 139 -16.20 -9.84 50.42
CA LYS A 139 -15.76 -10.78 51.45
C LYS A 139 -14.25 -11.06 51.31
N ARG A 140 -13.78 -11.30 50.09
CA ARG A 140 -12.37 -11.49 49.75
C ARG A 140 -11.64 -10.15 49.71
N ALA A 141 -10.44 -10.11 50.28
CA ALA A 141 -9.61 -8.91 50.31
C ALA A 141 -8.94 -8.66 48.95
N GLU A 142 -8.30 -9.68 48.38
CA GLU A 142 -7.50 -9.57 47.16
C GLU A 142 -8.28 -9.91 45.90
N MET A 143 -7.95 -9.20 44.82
CA MET A 143 -8.45 -9.49 43.48
C MET A 143 -7.73 -10.71 42.89
N ALA A 144 -8.48 -11.69 42.40
CA ALA A 144 -7.95 -12.75 41.55
C ALA A 144 -7.71 -12.20 40.14
N VAL A 145 -6.56 -12.51 39.54
CA VAL A 145 -6.26 -12.14 38.15
C VAL A 145 -5.77 -13.39 37.41
N ALA A 146 -6.47 -13.75 36.34
CA ALA A 146 -6.14 -14.89 35.49
C ALA A 146 -5.80 -14.45 34.05
N SER A 147 -6.36 -13.33 33.58
CA SER A 147 -6.02 -12.81 32.26
C SER A 147 -4.63 -12.17 32.22
N ASP A 148 -4.16 -11.93 31.00
CA ASP A 148 -3.11 -10.95 30.74
C ASP A 148 -3.67 -9.52 30.87
N LEU A 149 -2.78 -8.52 30.84
CA LEU A 149 -3.20 -7.11 30.80
C LEU A 149 -3.45 -6.69 29.35
N PHE A 150 -4.69 -6.33 29.03
CA PHE A 150 -5.07 -5.78 27.73
C PHE A 150 -5.04 -4.26 27.74
N VAL A 151 -4.53 -3.66 26.67
CA VAL A 151 -4.35 -2.22 26.50
C VAL A 151 -4.94 -1.77 25.16
N GLY A 152 -5.73 -0.71 25.19
CA GLY A 152 -6.29 -0.02 24.02
C GLY A 152 -7.37 -0.77 23.23
N GLY A 153 -7.75 -1.97 23.69
CA GLY A 153 -8.79 -2.83 23.13
C GLY A 153 -8.66 -4.28 23.63
N ILE A 154 -9.54 -5.16 23.16
CA ILE A 154 -9.51 -6.61 23.44
C ILE A 154 -9.55 -7.38 22.11
N PRO A 155 -8.86 -8.55 21.99
CA PRO A 155 -8.92 -9.35 20.79
C PRO A 155 -10.36 -9.76 20.41
N PRO A 156 -10.74 -9.66 19.12
CA PRO A 156 -12.12 -9.90 18.68
C PRO A 156 -12.56 -11.36 18.84
N ASP A 157 -11.62 -12.29 18.86
CA ASP A 157 -11.80 -13.74 19.01
C ASP A 157 -12.01 -14.18 20.47
N VAL A 158 -11.79 -13.30 21.45
CA VAL A 158 -12.10 -13.60 22.86
C VAL A 158 -13.60 -13.89 23.01
N ARG A 159 -13.90 -15.05 23.60
CA ARG A 159 -15.26 -15.49 23.90
C ARG A 159 -15.83 -14.64 25.03
N LEU A 160 -17.11 -14.27 24.94
CA LEU A 160 -17.77 -13.48 25.99
C LEU A 160 -17.75 -14.18 27.36
N SER A 161 -17.80 -15.52 27.37
CA SER A 161 -17.72 -16.32 28.60
C SER A 161 -16.35 -16.32 29.27
N ALA A 162 -15.31 -15.85 28.58
CA ALA A 162 -13.96 -15.69 29.13
C ALA A 162 -13.74 -14.29 29.70
N LEU A 163 -14.72 -13.38 29.57
CA LEU A 163 -14.67 -12.02 30.06
C LEU A 163 -15.61 -11.88 31.26
N THR A 164 -15.08 -11.47 32.40
CA THR A 164 -15.89 -11.22 33.60
C THR A 164 -16.84 -10.05 33.37
N LEU A 165 -16.38 -9.01 32.64
CA LEU A 165 -17.23 -7.92 32.19
C LEU A 165 -17.35 -7.96 30.66
N SER A 166 -18.31 -8.74 30.16
CA SER A 166 -18.51 -8.95 28.72
C SER A 166 -18.78 -7.67 27.90
N THR A 167 -19.30 -6.61 28.54
CA THR A 167 -19.57 -5.31 27.89
C THR A 167 -18.31 -4.63 27.36
N VAL A 168 -17.15 -4.95 27.93
CA VAL A 168 -15.85 -4.38 27.51
C VAL A 168 -15.55 -4.63 26.03
N LYS A 169 -16.08 -5.73 25.46
CA LYS A 169 -15.90 -6.07 24.04
C LYS A 169 -16.52 -5.03 23.10
N TYR A 170 -17.46 -4.23 23.60
CA TYR A 170 -18.19 -3.23 22.85
C TYR A 170 -17.72 -1.80 23.16
N GLU A 171 -16.74 -1.61 24.04
CA GLU A 171 -16.18 -0.29 24.27
C GLU A 171 -15.35 0.19 23.07
N ALA A 172 -15.32 1.50 22.87
CA ALA A 172 -14.59 2.09 21.75
C ALA A 172 -13.08 1.83 21.90
N PRO A 173 -12.38 1.46 20.81
CA PRO A 173 -10.93 1.27 20.84
C PRO A 173 -10.21 2.59 21.14
N PHE A 174 -9.14 2.53 21.92
CA PHE A 174 -8.36 3.71 22.29
C PHE A 174 -7.66 4.37 21.11
N ARG A 175 -7.68 5.68 21.02
CA ARG A 175 -6.85 6.41 20.05
C ARG A 175 -5.93 7.36 20.79
N GLY A 176 -4.63 7.21 20.58
CA GLY A 176 -3.63 8.00 21.27
C GLY A 176 -2.33 7.24 21.44
N TRP A 177 -1.55 7.68 22.43
CA TRP A 177 -0.25 7.12 22.73
C TRP A 177 -0.19 6.69 24.19
N LEU A 178 0.48 5.57 24.42
CA LEU A 178 0.83 5.09 25.74
C LEU A 178 2.34 4.86 25.78
N ALA A 179 3.00 5.33 26.82
CA ALA A 179 4.45 5.21 26.96
C ALA A 179 4.83 4.81 28.39
N ASP A 180 5.99 4.16 28.52
CA ASP A 180 6.57 3.77 29.82
C ASP A 180 5.58 2.98 30.70
N LEU A 181 4.96 1.95 30.14
CA LEU A 181 4.10 1.05 30.92
C LEU A 181 4.96 0.20 31.86
N ARG A 182 4.71 0.31 33.16
CA ARG A 182 5.46 -0.39 34.22
C ARG A 182 4.52 -1.11 35.17
N VAL A 183 4.98 -2.25 35.66
CA VAL A 183 4.37 -3.03 36.74
C VAL A 183 5.37 -3.06 37.90
N GLY A 184 5.03 -2.39 39.00
CA GLY A 184 6.01 -1.97 40.00
C GLY A 184 7.08 -1.08 39.35
N ASP A 185 8.36 -1.38 39.59
CA ASP A 185 9.49 -0.66 39.00
C ASP A 185 9.94 -1.22 37.65
N ALA A 186 9.42 -2.37 37.23
CA ALA A 186 9.83 -3.06 36.01
C ALA A 186 8.96 -2.64 34.81
N PRO A 187 9.54 -2.48 33.60
CA PRO A 187 8.76 -2.36 32.37
C PRO A 187 7.82 -3.55 32.19
N ALA A 188 6.60 -3.30 31.73
CA ALA A 188 5.65 -4.36 31.45
C ALA A 188 6.11 -5.19 30.23
N ALA A 189 6.08 -6.51 30.36
CA ALA A 189 6.49 -7.40 29.27
C ALA A 189 5.40 -7.47 28.18
N LEU A 190 5.69 -6.97 26.97
CA LEU A 190 4.80 -7.10 25.82
C LEU A 190 4.75 -8.57 25.35
N LEU A 191 3.54 -9.14 25.28
CA LEU A 191 3.29 -10.53 24.87
C LEU A 191 2.70 -10.64 23.46
N GLY A 192 2.23 -9.53 22.89
CA GLY A 192 1.70 -9.46 21.53
C GLY A 192 0.81 -8.24 21.34
N ALA A 193 0.63 -7.83 20.09
CA ALA A 193 -0.23 -6.72 19.73
C ALA A 193 -0.83 -6.93 18.33
N GLN A 194 -1.96 -6.28 18.06
CA GLN A 194 -2.61 -6.22 16.76
C GLN A 194 -3.15 -4.81 16.52
N GLY A 195 -2.85 -4.22 15.37
CA GLY A 195 -3.33 -2.88 15.02
C GLY A 195 -2.75 -1.75 15.88
N VAL A 196 -1.72 -2.03 16.68
CA VAL A 196 -0.94 -1.06 17.48
C VAL A 196 0.39 -0.86 16.79
N ARG A 197 0.75 0.41 16.54
CA ARG A 197 2.01 0.76 15.89
C ARG A 197 3.04 1.06 16.96
N GLY A 198 4.14 0.30 16.99
CA GLY A 198 5.32 0.68 17.78
C GLY A 198 6.12 1.80 17.10
N GLU A 199 7.03 2.46 17.82
CA GLU A 199 7.97 3.43 17.22
C GLU A 199 8.82 2.80 16.10
N GLU A 200 8.96 1.48 16.10
CA GLU A 200 9.73 0.72 15.10
C GLU A 200 8.98 0.46 13.78
N GLU A 201 7.67 0.79 13.68
CA GLU A 201 6.90 0.57 12.44
C GLU A 201 6.88 1.77 11.48
N GLU A 202 7.42 2.94 11.86
CA GLU A 202 7.57 4.06 10.90
C GLU A 202 8.52 3.70 9.75
N GLU A 203 9.52 2.83 9.97
CA GLU A 203 10.42 2.39 8.90
C GLU A 203 9.85 1.23 8.07
N GLU A 204 8.93 0.44 8.64
CA GLU A 204 8.39 -0.76 7.99
C GLU A 204 7.25 -0.51 7.01
N ARG A 205 6.53 0.63 7.10
CA ARG A 205 5.46 0.96 6.13
C ARG A 205 6.00 1.15 4.71
N CYS A 206 7.17 1.79 4.57
CA CYS A 206 7.87 1.91 3.29
C CYS A 206 8.50 0.59 2.81
N ALA A 207 8.88 -0.31 3.74
CA ALA A 207 9.54 -1.57 3.41
C ALA A 207 8.56 -2.71 3.05
N ARG A 208 7.45 -2.85 3.78
CA ARG A 208 6.47 -3.93 3.56
C ARG A 208 5.53 -3.63 2.40
N HIS A 209 5.11 -2.37 2.23
CA HIS A 209 4.19 -1.92 1.18
C HIS A 209 4.73 -0.62 0.56
N PRO A 210 5.77 -0.68 -0.29
CA PRO A 210 6.37 0.52 -0.87
C PRO A 210 5.32 1.29 -1.68
N PRO A 211 4.88 2.47 -1.20
CA PRO A 211 3.82 3.24 -1.84
C PRO A 211 4.34 4.01 -3.06
N CYS A 212 5.67 4.10 -3.21
CA CYS A 212 6.32 4.79 -4.31
C CYS A 212 6.51 3.84 -5.48
N ALA A 213 5.92 4.16 -6.61
CA ALA A 213 6.13 3.45 -7.86
C ALA A 213 7.53 3.74 -8.45
N HIS A 214 7.93 2.91 -9.40
CA HIS A 214 9.10 3.13 -10.27
C HIS A 214 10.43 3.44 -9.54
N GLY A 215 10.63 2.84 -8.36
CA GLY A 215 11.89 2.96 -7.61
C GLY A 215 12.05 4.29 -6.86
N GLY A 216 10.98 5.06 -6.68
CA GLY A 216 10.99 6.27 -5.85
C GLY A 216 11.37 5.98 -4.39
N ARG A 217 12.14 6.87 -3.76
CA ARG A 217 12.57 6.69 -2.37
C ARG A 217 11.45 7.10 -1.43
N CYS A 218 10.92 6.12 -0.69
CA CYS A 218 9.89 6.35 0.32
C CYS A 218 10.47 6.89 1.62
N THR A 219 9.86 7.94 2.16
CA THR A 219 10.16 8.49 3.49
C THR A 219 8.85 8.79 4.21
N LEU A 220 8.80 8.62 5.53
CA LEU A 220 7.65 9.08 6.31
C LEU A 220 7.87 10.51 6.80
N ARG A 221 6.86 11.36 6.62
CA ARG A 221 6.78 12.67 7.27
C ARG A 221 5.48 12.76 8.05
N ARG A 222 5.56 12.90 9.37
CA ARG A 222 4.39 12.93 10.29
C ARG A 222 3.48 11.70 10.13
N GLY A 223 4.05 10.51 9.90
CA GLY A 223 3.31 9.26 9.72
C GLY A 223 2.67 9.04 8.34
N GLU A 224 2.81 9.98 7.39
CA GLU A 224 2.36 9.84 6.00
C GLU A 224 3.53 9.54 5.04
N PRO A 225 3.35 8.59 4.09
CA PRO A 225 4.38 8.30 3.11
C PRO A 225 4.53 9.42 2.09
N ARG A 226 5.78 9.82 1.87
CA ARG A 226 6.23 10.80 0.88
C ARG A 226 7.27 10.14 -0.02
N CYS A 227 7.07 10.27 -1.32
CA CYS A 227 7.99 9.73 -2.30
C CYS A 227 8.90 10.82 -2.86
N ASP A 228 10.20 10.52 -2.91
CA ASP A 228 11.15 11.26 -3.72
C ASP A 228 11.33 10.54 -5.07
N CYS A 229 10.91 11.21 -6.13
CA CYS A 229 10.97 10.70 -7.50
C CYS A 229 12.20 11.20 -8.28
N ALA A 230 13.14 11.89 -7.60
CA ALA A 230 14.35 12.36 -8.25
C ALA A 230 15.17 11.19 -8.81
N GLY A 231 15.52 11.26 -10.10
CA GLY A 231 16.32 10.24 -10.78
C GLY A 231 15.54 9.00 -11.25
N THR A 232 14.21 8.94 -11.07
CA THR A 232 13.40 7.81 -11.55
C THR A 232 12.74 8.04 -12.92
N GLY A 233 12.63 9.31 -13.36
CA GLY A 233 11.91 9.68 -14.60
C GLY A 233 10.39 9.86 -14.43
N TYR A 234 9.87 9.65 -13.22
CA TYR A 234 8.45 9.77 -12.89
C TYR A 234 8.19 10.95 -11.95
N ARG A 235 6.94 11.39 -11.85
CA ARG A 235 6.46 12.48 -10.98
C ARG A 235 5.13 12.06 -10.31
N GLY A 236 4.54 12.98 -9.56
CA GLY A 236 3.34 12.71 -8.76
C GLY A 236 3.67 12.36 -7.30
N PRO A 237 2.68 12.38 -6.40
CA PRO A 237 2.87 12.13 -4.97
C PRO A 237 3.44 10.74 -4.65
N PHE A 238 3.28 9.78 -5.57
CA PHE A 238 3.72 8.40 -5.44
C PHE A 238 4.58 7.92 -6.64
N CYS A 239 5.16 8.84 -7.42
CA CYS A 239 5.95 8.54 -8.62
C CYS A 239 5.19 7.73 -9.68
N GLU A 240 3.87 7.89 -9.73
CA GLU A 240 2.95 7.16 -10.60
C GLU A 240 2.81 7.78 -11.99
N GLU A 241 3.14 9.06 -12.13
CA GLU A 241 3.02 9.78 -13.39
C GLU A 241 4.33 9.67 -14.17
N GLY A 242 4.32 8.99 -15.31
CA GLY A 242 5.46 9.02 -16.23
C GLY A 242 5.70 10.42 -16.77
N ARG A 243 6.96 10.88 -16.82
CA ARG A 243 7.32 11.92 -17.78
C ARG A 243 7.14 11.35 -19.19
N PRO A 244 6.73 12.17 -20.18
CA PRO A 244 6.93 11.81 -21.58
C PRO A 244 8.44 11.86 -21.86
N GLU A 245 9.16 10.77 -21.57
CA GLU A 245 10.62 10.80 -21.42
C GLU A 245 11.44 10.58 -22.71
N TYR A 246 10.80 10.49 -23.90
CA TYR A 246 11.53 10.47 -25.18
C TYR A 246 10.93 11.45 -26.20
N VAL A 247 10.61 12.68 -25.76
CA VAL A 247 10.15 13.73 -26.67
C VAL A 247 11.33 14.44 -27.31
N ALA A 248 11.57 14.11 -28.58
CA ALA A 248 12.42 14.87 -29.46
C ALA A 248 11.71 16.13 -29.98
N THR A 249 12.38 17.29 -29.93
CA THR A 249 11.89 18.51 -30.57
C THR A 249 12.72 18.78 -31.82
N PHE A 250 12.04 18.93 -32.96
CA PHE A 250 12.67 19.20 -34.25
C PHE A 250 12.27 20.61 -34.73
N GLY A 251 13.27 21.43 -35.05
CA GLY A 251 13.10 22.75 -35.68
C GLY A 251 12.95 22.68 -37.21
N GLY A 252 13.09 21.48 -37.80
CA GLY A 252 12.89 21.20 -39.23
C GLY A 252 14.17 20.90 -40.01
N ARG A 253 15.33 20.89 -39.35
CA ARG A 253 16.63 20.51 -39.95
C ARG A 253 17.33 19.36 -39.22
N GLU A 254 16.86 19.04 -38.03
CA GLU A 254 17.38 18.00 -37.16
C GLU A 254 16.76 16.66 -37.52
N PHE A 255 17.50 15.58 -37.28
CA PHE A 255 17.03 14.22 -37.46
C PHE A 255 17.71 13.29 -36.45
N PHE A 256 17.06 12.18 -36.14
CA PHE A 256 17.71 11.02 -35.52
C PHE A 256 17.87 9.94 -36.57
N CYS A 257 19.06 9.36 -36.63
CA CYS A 257 19.36 8.23 -37.48
C CYS A 257 19.90 7.10 -36.62
N TYR A 258 19.34 5.92 -36.77
CA TYR A 258 19.85 4.70 -36.16
C TYR A 258 20.42 3.83 -37.27
N ASP A 259 21.73 3.63 -37.25
CA ASP A 259 22.37 2.71 -38.18
C ASP A 259 22.20 1.27 -37.68
N LEU A 260 21.27 0.57 -38.31
CA LEU A 260 20.96 -0.84 -38.03
C LEU A 260 21.71 -1.80 -38.95
N SER A 261 22.71 -1.32 -39.71
CA SER A 261 23.45 -2.14 -40.68
C SER A 261 24.19 -3.33 -40.05
N HIS A 262 24.66 -3.18 -38.80
CA HIS A 262 25.37 -4.20 -38.04
C HIS A 262 24.44 -5.28 -37.45
N SER A 263 23.15 -5.00 -37.29
CA SER A 263 22.14 -5.95 -36.81
C SER A 263 20.80 -5.61 -37.45
N PRO A 264 20.61 -5.95 -38.74
CA PRO A 264 19.37 -5.65 -39.43
C PRO A 264 18.19 -6.24 -38.67
N ILE A 265 17.18 -5.44 -38.38
CA ILE A 265 15.96 -5.93 -37.73
C ILE A 265 15.23 -6.82 -38.72
N GLN A 266 15.37 -8.14 -38.56
CA GLN A 266 14.56 -9.15 -39.24
C GLN A 266 13.43 -9.55 -38.31
N SER A 267 12.38 -8.73 -38.26
CA SER A 267 11.23 -8.98 -37.38
C SER A 267 10.15 -9.80 -38.07
N SER A 268 9.62 -10.80 -37.36
CA SER A 268 8.36 -11.49 -37.66
C SER A 268 7.15 -10.84 -36.97
N ALA A 269 7.41 -9.87 -36.07
CA ALA A 269 6.40 -9.06 -35.39
C ALA A 269 6.32 -7.68 -36.06
N ASP A 270 5.12 -7.35 -36.49
CA ASP A 270 4.85 -6.40 -37.55
C ASP A 270 4.22 -5.10 -37.00
N GLU A 271 4.83 -4.46 -36.00
CA GLU A 271 4.27 -3.26 -35.35
C GLU A 271 5.26 -2.10 -35.28
N LEU A 272 4.83 -0.93 -35.76
CA LEU A 272 5.50 0.35 -35.59
C LEU A 272 4.57 1.29 -34.83
N THR A 273 5.05 1.87 -33.74
CA THR A 273 4.33 2.89 -32.96
C THR A 273 5.19 4.14 -32.76
N LEU A 274 4.58 5.31 -32.93
CA LEU A 274 5.16 6.60 -32.56
C LEU A 274 4.06 7.59 -32.19
N SER A 275 4.43 8.63 -31.45
CA SER A 275 3.56 9.78 -31.16
C SER A 275 4.17 11.05 -31.72
N PHE A 276 3.36 11.95 -32.27
CA PHE A 276 3.83 13.23 -32.77
C PHE A 276 2.90 14.38 -32.38
N ARG A 277 3.46 15.59 -32.35
CA ARG A 277 2.75 16.86 -32.19
C ARG A 277 3.37 17.86 -33.15
N THR A 278 2.56 18.54 -33.96
CA THR A 278 3.07 19.54 -34.92
C THR A 278 2.00 20.53 -35.38
N ARG A 279 2.45 21.67 -35.90
CA ARG A 279 1.62 22.62 -36.66
C ARG A 279 1.87 22.52 -38.17
N GLN A 280 2.89 21.78 -38.60
CA GLN A 280 3.28 21.65 -40.00
C GLN A 280 2.29 20.77 -40.77
N ARG A 281 1.86 21.25 -41.95
CA ARG A 281 0.93 20.50 -42.84
C ARG A 281 1.63 19.37 -43.59
N HIS A 282 2.95 19.44 -43.71
CA HIS A 282 3.79 18.47 -44.41
C HIS A 282 5.05 18.20 -43.58
N GLY A 283 5.47 16.94 -43.51
CA GLY A 283 6.69 16.58 -42.78
C GLY A 283 6.94 15.08 -42.74
N LEU A 284 8.21 14.68 -42.76
CA LEU A 284 8.61 13.29 -42.57
C LEU A 284 8.60 12.94 -41.07
N LEU A 285 7.98 11.83 -40.70
CA LEU A 285 7.98 11.33 -39.32
C LEU A 285 8.95 10.16 -39.14
N LEU A 286 8.96 9.22 -40.10
CA LEU A 286 9.86 8.08 -40.09
C LEU A 286 10.18 7.63 -41.52
N HIS A 287 11.44 7.31 -41.76
CA HIS A 287 11.87 6.58 -42.95
C HIS A 287 12.75 5.40 -42.54
N THR A 288 12.48 4.22 -43.09
CA THR A 288 13.36 3.05 -42.98
C THR A 288 13.36 2.31 -44.30
N GLY A 289 14.51 1.87 -44.78
CA GLY A 289 14.61 1.20 -46.07
C GLY A 289 16.01 1.14 -46.65
N ARG A 290 16.17 0.33 -47.69
CA ARG A 290 17.37 0.24 -48.51
C ARG A 290 16.96 0.09 -49.97
N ALA A 291 17.45 0.98 -50.83
CA ALA A 291 17.17 0.99 -52.27
C ALA A 291 15.66 0.98 -52.57
N ALA A 292 15.14 -0.08 -53.22
CA ALA A 292 13.74 -0.17 -53.62
C ALA A 292 12.79 -0.53 -52.46
N ASP A 293 13.31 -1.06 -51.36
CA ASP A 293 12.52 -1.53 -50.23
C ASP A 293 12.52 -0.48 -49.12
N TYR A 294 11.36 0.15 -48.87
CA TYR A 294 11.24 1.19 -47.85
C TYR A 294 9.84 1.30 -47.25
N VAL A 295 9.81 1.86 -46.05
CA VAL A 295 8.62 2.35 -45.36
C VAL A 295 8.80 3.85 -45.10
N ASN A 296 7.80 4.63 -45.46
CA ASN A 296 7.75 6.06 -45.23
C ASN A 296 6.45 6.43 -44.51
N LEU A 297 6.58 7.07 -43.35
CA LEU A 297 5.48 7.63 -42.59
C LEU A 297 5.66 9.15 -42.53
N SER A 298 4.66 9.88 -43.01
CA SER A 298 4.73 11.33 -43.19
C SER A 298 3.38 12.01 -42.99
N LEU A 299 3.39 13.33 -42.91
CA LEU A 299 2.19 14.18 -43.04
C LEU A 299 2.08 14.72 -44.47
N LYS A 300 0.88 14.62 -45.04
CA LYS A 300 0.50 15.21 -46.34
C LYS A 300 -0.79 16.01 -46.17
N ALA A 301 -0.69 17.34 -46.28
CA ALA A 301 -1.80 18.27 -46.11
C ALA A 301 -2.57 18.09 -44.76
N GLY A 302 -1.82 17.81 -43.69
CA GLY A 302 -2.36 17.60 -42.34
C GLY A 302 -2.97 16.21 -42.08
N ALA A 303 -2.88 15.29 -43.05
CA ALA A 303 -3.28 13.90 -42.92
C ALA A 303 -2.05 12.99 -42.81
N VAL A 304 -2.18 11.83 -42.14
CA VAL A 304 -1.10 10.85 -42.03
C VAL A 304 -1.04 10.03 -43.32
N TRP A 305 0.16 9.93 -43.90
CA TRP A 305 0.43 9.27 -45.18
C TRP A 305 1.50 8.20 -44.98
N LEU A 306 1.13 6.95 -45.25
CA LEU A 306 1.98 5.77 -45.17
C LEU A 306 2.24 5.22 -46.58
N VAL A 307 3.52 4.98 -46.88
CA VAL A 307 3.96 4.29 -48.09
C VAL A 307 4.85 3.12 -47.72
N ILE A 308 4.57 1.94 -48.27
CA ILE A 308 5.37 0.72 -48.07
C ILE A 308 5.68 0.16 -49.45
N ASN A 309 6.96 0.06 -49.80
CA ASN A 309 7.43 -0.63 -51.00
C ASN A 309 8.39 -1.74 -50.57
N LEU A 310 8.15 -2.97 -51.05
CA LEU A 310 8.97 -4.15 -50.76
C LEU A 310 9.34 -4.91 -52.05
N GLY A 311 9.42 -4.19 -53.18
CA GLY A 311 9.96 -4.71 -54.44
C GLY A 311 8.92 -5.11 -55.50
N SER A 312 7.63 -5.19 -55.18
CA SER A 312 6.55 -5.55 -56.14
C SER A 312 5.56 -4.41 -56.44
N GLY A 313 5.82 -3.21 -55.92
CA GLY A 313 4.93 -2.06 -56.02
C GLY A 313 4.72 -1.41 -54.65
N ALA A 314 4.37 -0.12 -54.66
CA ALA A 314 4.13 0.64 -53.43
C ALA A 314 2.68 0.51 -52.99
N PHE A 315 2.46 0.09 -51.74
CA PHE A 315 1.21 0.27 -51.03
C PHE A 315 1.17 1.68 -50.44
N GLU A 316 0.03 2.35 -50.59
CA GLU A 316 -0.17 3.72 -50.10
C GLU A 316 -1.47 3.82 -49.30
N ALA A 317 -1.43 4.50 -48.16
CA ALA A 317 -2.60 4.77 -47.33
C ALA A 317 -2.59 6.19 -46.78
N LEU A 318 -3.70 6.92 -46.99
CA LEU A 318 -3.97 8.23 -46.38
C LEU A 318 -5.00 8.07 -45.28
N VAL A 319 -4.72 8.60 -44.11
CA VAL A 319 -5.66 8.65 -42.99
C VAL A 319 -5.88 10.11 -42.62
N GLU A 320 -7.13 10.51 -42.70
CA GLU A 320 -7.61 11.80 -42.23
C GLU A 320 -8.38 11.59 -40.92
N PRO A 321 -8.29 12.52 -39.95
CA PRO A 321 -9.11 12.45 -38.76
C PRO A 321 -10.57 12.78 -39.11
N VAL A 322 -11.52 12.22 -38.36
CA VAL A 322 -12.96 12.45 -38.56
C VAL A 322 -13.32 13.94 -38.44
N ASN A 323 -12.60 14.67 -37.58
CA ASN A 323 -12.75 16.11 -37.40
C ASN A 323 -11.37 16.78 -37.47
N GLY A 324 -11.20 17.76 -38.37
CA GLY A 324 -9.99 18.60 -38.43
C GLY A 324 -8.82 17.97 -39.19
N LYS A 325 -7.59 18.20 -38.70
CA LYS A 325 -6.32 17.70 -39.26
C LYS A 325 -5.36 17.39 -38.11
N PHE A 326 -4.39 16.51 -38.33
CA PHE A 326 -3.42 16.10 -37.30
C PHE A 326 -2.33 17.15 -36.99
N ASN A 327 -2.32 18.28 -37.72
CA ASN A 327 -1.38 19.38 -37.48
C ASN A 327 -1.99 20.49 -36.59
N ASP A 328 -2.74 20.09 -35.58
CA ASP A 328 -3.51 20.95 -34.66
C ASP A 328 -2.73 21.34 -33.39
N ASP A 329 -1.43 21.04 -33.32
CA ASP A 329 -0.60 21.19 -32.12
C ASP A 329 -1.02 20.32 -30.92
N GLY A 330 -1.88 19.32 -31.14
CA GLY A 330 -2.18 18.23 -30.22
C GLY A 330 -1.19 17.06 -30.39
N TRP A 331 -1.17 16.16 -29.39
CA TRP A 331 -0.45 14.89 -29.48
C TRP A 331 -1.31 13.84 -30.17
N HIS A 332 -0.70 13.10 -31.10
CA HIS A 332 -1.34 12.06 -31.88
C HIS A 332 -0.50 10.79 -31.88
N ASP A 333 -1.14 9.65 -31.68
CA ASP A 333 -0.49 8.33 -31.72
C ASP A 333 -0.73 7.67 -33.08
N VAL A 334 0.35 7.18 -33.69
CA VAL A 334 0.32 6.40 -34.92
C VAL A 334 0.78 4.99 -34.61
N ARG A 335 -0.08 4.02 -34.95
CA ARG A 335 0.23 2.59 -34.90
C ARG A 335 0.04 2.01 -36.29
N VAL A 336 1.10 1.43 -36.83
CA VAL A 336 1.10 0.69 -38.10
C VAL A 336 1.33 -0.78 -37.79
N THR A 337 0.38 -1.63 -38.16
CA THR A 337 0.48 -3.08 -37.98
C THR A 337 0.38 -3.80 -39.33
N ARG A 338 1.31 -4.71 -39.63
CA ARG A 338 1.20 -5.66 -40.76
C ARG A 338 0.68 -7.00 -40.23
N ASN A 339 -0.24 -7.63 -40.98
CA ASN A 339 -0.84 -8.91 -40.61
C ASN A 339 -0.43 -9.99 -41.62
N LEU A 340 0.56 -10.82 -41.33
CA LEU A 340 0.91 -11.95 -42.20
C LEU A 340 -0.24 -12.98 -42.21
N ARG A 341 -1.09 -12.98 -43.24
CA ARG A 341 -1.84 -14.19 -43.58
C ARG A 341 -0.88 -15.18 -44.22
N GLN A 342 -0.66 -16.34 -43.58
CA GLN A 342 0.00 -17.49 -44.20
C GLN A 342 -0.81 -17.90 -45.44
N VAL A 343 -0.30 -17.57 -46.63
CA VAL A 343 -0.73 -18.24 -47.86
C VAL A 343 -0.02 -19.58 -47.89
N ARG A 344 -0.70 -20.68 -47.55
CA ARG A 344 -0.27 -22.02 -47.97
C ARG A 344 -0.55 -22.14 -49.47
N ALA A 345 0.38 -21.68 -50.29
CA ALA A 345 0.38 -21.97 -51.72
C ALA A 345 1.18 -23.26 -51.94
N GLY A 346 0.47 -24.37 -52.12
CA GLY A 346 1.03 -25.51 -52.84
C GLY A 346 1.16 -25.13 -54.32
N GLY A 347 2.39 -24.94 -54.79
CA GLY A 347 2.75 -24.98 -56.21
C GLY A 347 2.60 -23.68 -57.02
N ALA A 348 3.76 -23.16 -57.45
CA ALA A 348 4.01 -22.28 -58.60
C ALA A 348 3.49 -20.82 -58.60
N THR A 349 4.45 -19.92 -58.39
CA THR A 349 4.66 -18.57 -58.95
C THR A 349 3.45 -17.74 -59.40
N GLY A 350 3.16 -16.68 -58.64
CA GLY A 350 2.28 -15.57 -59.04
C GLY A 350 1.33 -15.15 -57.92
N GLY A 351 1.85 -14.43 -56.92
CA GLY A 351 1.04 -13.99 -55.77
C GLY A 351 0.56 -12.56 -55.94
N ASP A 352 -0.69 -12.40 -56.39
CA ASP A 352 -1.50 -11.18 -56.32
C ASP A 352 -1.86 -10.91 -54.83
N TRP A 353 -1.65 -9.69 -54.34
CA TRP A 353 -1.82 -9.34 -52.92
C TRP A 353 -3.07 -8.47 -52.72
N GLY A 354 -4.19 -9.12 -52.40
CA GLY A 354 -5.39 -8.45 -51.92
C GLY A 354 -5.29 -8.04 -50.44
N HIS A 355 -5.48 -6.75 -50.19
CA HIS A 355 -5.86 -6.09 -48.92
C HIS A 355 -4.93 -6.30 -47.72
N LEU A 356 -4.14 -5.29 -47.33
CA LEU A 356 -3.49 -5.34 -46.01
C LEU A 356 -3.07 -3.98 -45.43
N GLY A 357 -3.88 -3.46 -44.50
CA GLY A 357 -3.51 -2.38 -43.58
C GLY A 357 -4.75 -1.82 -42.89
N THR A 358 -4.83 -1.90 -41.55
CA THR A 358 -5.85 -1.18 -40.77
C THR A 358 -5.16 -0.18 -39.87
N LEU A 359 -5.30 1.12 -40.15
CA LEU A 359 -4.92 2.18 -39.21
C LEU A 359 -6.07 2.34 -38.21
N ARG A 360 -5.86 1.91 -36.96
CA ARG A 360 -6.79 2.21 -35.86
C ARG A 360 -6.37 3.51 -35.20
N GLY A 361 -7.05 4.61 -35.51
CA GLY A 361 -7.02 5.81 -34.67
C GLY A 361 -7.86 5.58 -33.43
N THR A 362 -7.27 5.62 -32.24
CA THR A 362 -8.03 5.56 -30.98
C THR A 362 -8.45 6.94 -30.51
N TRP A 363 -9.72 7.05 -30.15
CA TRP A 363 -10.39 8.25 -29.65
C TRP A 363 -9.92 8.64 -28.25
N GLY A 364 -10.05 9.94 -27.95
CA GLY A 364 -9.63 10.55 -26.70
C GLY A 364 -10.38 10.08 -25.45
N HIS A 365 -9.68 10.21 -24.33
CA HIS A 365 -10.13 10.25 -22.94
C HIS A 365 -11.53 9.67 -22.61
N LEU A 366 -11.53 8.52 -21.95
CA LEU A 366 -12.54 8.19 -20.94
C LEU A 366 -11.94 7.26 -19.87
N GLY A 367 -12.00 7.70 -18.60
CA GLY A 367 -12.25 6.85 -17.44
C GLY A 367 -11.18 5.84 -17.01
N THR A 368 -10.63 6.07 -15.82
CA THR A 368 -9.97 5.07 -14.98
C THR A 368 -10.84 3.83 -14.73
N LEU A 369 -10.28 2.62 -14.90
CA LEU A 369 -10.70 1.45 -14.14
C LEU A 369 -9.48 0.59 -13.76
N ARG A 370 -9.49 0.21 -12.48
CA ARG A 370 -8.50 -0.54 -11.71
C ARG A 370 -8.35 -2.00 -12.16
N ASP A 371 -7.18 -2.54 -11.82
CA ASP A 371 -6.87 -3.93 -11.44
C ASP A 371 -7.14 -5.06 -12.44
N THR A 372 -6.05 -5.65 -12.94
CA THR A 372 -5.91 -7.12 -12.99
C THR A 372 -4.48 -7.53 -12.68
N GLY A 373 -4.30 -8.17 -11.52
CA GLY A 373 -3.18 -9.04 -11.25
C GLY A 373 -3.31 -10.34 -12.04
N HIS A 374 -2.15 -10.87 -12.42
CA HIS A 374 -1.81 -12.28 -12.65
C HIS A 374 -2.86 -13.23 -13.25
N LEU A 375 -2.52 -13.79 -14.42
CA LEU A 375 -2.74 -15.15 -14.96
C LEU A 375 -2.48 -15.00 -16.47
N GLY A 376 -1.55 -15.64 -17.17
CA GLY A 376 -0.82 -16.89 -17.05
C GLY A 376 -0.14 -17.09 -18.42
N ALA A 377 0.91 -17.91 -18.47
CA ALA A 377 1.78 -18.09 -19.63
C ALA A 377 1.14 -18.85 -20.80
N LEU A 378 1.89 -18.83 -21.93
CA LEU A 378 1.72 -19.52 -23.22
C LEU A 378 1.03 -20.90 -23.20
N GLY A 379 0.22 -21.13 -24.24
CA GLY A 379 0.00 -22.44 -24.87
C GLY A 379 -1.25 -23.20 -24.42
N ASP A 380 -2.30 -23.20 -25.23
CA ASP A 380 -2.92 -24.43 -25.75
C ASP A 380 -4.20 -24.15 -26.56
N SER A 381 -4.35 -24.96 -27.60
CA SER A 381 -5.43 -24.97 -28.60
C SER A 381 -6.82 -25.22 -28.02
N TRP A 382 -7.82 -24.48 -28.49
CA TRP A 382 -9.21 -24.95 -28.51
C TRP A 382 -9.85 -24.61 -29.85
N GLY A 383 -10.06 -25.64 -30.66
CA GLY A 383 -10.96 -25.61 -31.80
C GLY A 383 -12.39 -25.93 -31.36
N HIS A 384 -13.32 -25.20 -32.00
CA HIS A 384 -14.75 -25.48 -32.16
C HIS A 384 -15.67 -25.48 -30.94
N LEU A 385 -16.56 -24.48 -30.93
CA LEU A 385 -18.02 -24.48 -30.60
C LEU A 385 -18.39 -23.01 -30.28
N GLY A 386 -19.32 -22.32 -30.92
CA GLY A 386 -20.32 -22.63 -31.92
C GLY A 386 -20.85 -21.34 -32.55
N ALA A 387 -21.69 -21.50 -33.56
CA ALA A 387 -22.24 -20.44 -34.42
C ALA A 387 -23.09 -19.40 -33.67
N LEU A 388 -23.01 -18.15 -34.16
CA LEU A 388 -24.02 -17.12 -33.93
C LEU A 388 -25.35 -17.57 -34.55
N GLY A 389 -26.41 -17.57 -33.74
CA GLY A 389 -27.79 -17.76 -34.16
C GLY A 389 -28.74 -17.03 -33.20
N ASP A 390 -29.38 -16.02 -33.75
CA ASP A 390 -30.73 -15.52 -33.47
C ASP A 390 -31.04 -14.66 -32.23
N SER A 391 -31.39 -13.40 -32.59
CA SER A 391 -32.54 -12.60 -32.17
C SER A 391 -32.65 -12.18 -30.71
N TRP A 392 -32.62 -10.86 -30.47
CA TRP A 392 -33.76 -10.11 -29.91
C TRP A 392 -33.75 -8.70 -30.50
N GLY A 393 -34.83 -8.33 -31.20
CA GLY A 393 -35.10 -6.97 -31.63
C GLY A 393 -35.59 -6.10 -30.48
N HIS A 394 -35.36 -4.79 -30.58
CA HIS A 394 -36.40 -3.75 -30.61
C HIS A 394 -35.70 -2.38 -30.75
N LEU A 395 -35.86 -1.78 -31.93
CA LEU A 395 -35.60 -0.37 -32.19
C LEU A 395 -36.88 0.43 -31.89
N GLY A 396 -36.74 1.47 -31.07
CA GLY A 396 -37.17 2.84 -31.34
C GLY A 396 -38.66 3.22 -31.25
N ALA A 397 -38.92 4.32 -30.54
CA ALA A 397 -39.79 5.39 -31.03
C ALA A 397 -39.26 6.76 -30.55
N LEU A 398 -39.11 7.67 -31.50
CA LEU A 398 -38.91 9.12 -31.36
C LEU A 398 -40.27 9.80 -31.08
N GLY A 399 -40.27 10.99 -30.46
CA GLY A 399 -41.40 11.92 -30.53
C GLY A 399 -41.40 13.06 -29.50
N ASP A 400 -40.95 14.23 -29.95
CA ASP A 400 -41.38 15.62 -29.68
C ASP A 400 -41.63 16.14 -28.23
N THR A 401 -40.82 17.12 -27.82
CA THR A 401 -41.18 18.56 -27.69
C THR A 401 -39.94 19.44 -27.77
#